data_AF-A0A9D7BQK9-F1
#
_entry.id   AF-A0A9D7BQK9-F1
#
_cell.length_a   1.000
_cell.length_b   1.000
_cell.length_c   1.000
_cell.angle_alpha   90.00
_cell.angle_beta   90.00
_cell.angle_gamma   90.00
#
_symmetry.space_group_name_H-M   'P 1'
#
loop_
_entity.id
_entity.type
_entity.pdbx_description
1 polymer ?
#
loop_
_entity_poly.entity_id
_entity_poly.type
_entity_poly.pdbx_seq_one_letter_code
_entity_poly.pdbx_strand_id
1 'polypeptide(L)'
;MITLRAEYIDEFIIEFQENKGIKFETPLFISESKEQMEYSYPFVNNILAPKIVKLFNLSIALFTTISIETQTGCNLTCSFCPVNKLVDKRIFTQLEFQVLEKIAIELNVLCFNGTVNLYVNNEPLMDKRISDIIFLFRKSSFK
;
A
#
# COMPACT_ATOMS: atom_id res chain seq x y z
N MET A 1 -19.96 -2.15 -3.17
CA MET A 1 -20.43 -1.02 -2.35
C MET A 1 -21.31 -1.60 -1.27
N ILE A 2 -20.88 -1.49 -0.01
CA ILE A 2 -21.63 -2.01 1.14
C ILE A 2 -22.46 -0.84 1.67
N THR A 3 -23.78 -0.94 1.58
CA THR A 3 -24.69 0.00 2.22
C THR A 3 -25.21 -0.66 3.48
N LEU A 4 -24.67 -0.27 4.63
CA LEU A 4 -25.22 -0.66 5.93
C LEU A 4 -26.24 0.40 6.35
N ARG A 5 -27.53 0.01 6.38
CA ARG A 5 -28.54 0.79 7.10
C ARG A 5 -28.41 0.45 8.58
N ALA A 6 -28.16 1.47 9.39
CA ALA A 6 -28.17 1.37 10.84
C ALA A 6 -29.62 1.32 11.33
N GLU A 7 -30.25 0.16 11.23
CA GLU A 7 -31.50 -0.11 11.93
C GLU A 7 -31.35 -1.44 12.65
N TYR A 8 -31.37 -1.34 13.98
CA TYR A 8 -31.40 -2.41 14.98
C TYR A 8 -30.07 -3.14 15.25
N ILE A 9 -29.46 -2.68 16.35
CA ILE A 9 -28.56 -3.45 17.20
C ILE A 9 -29.39 -4.59 17.80
N ASP A 10 -29.08 -5.83 17.45
CA ASP A 10 -28.97 -6.98 18.37
C ASP A 10 -28.45 -8.21 17.58
N GLU A 11 -27.43 -8.87 18.15
CA GLU A 11 -26.84 -10.16 17.76
C GLU A 11 -26.31 -10.35 16.32
N PHE A 12 -24.98 -10.21 16.17
CA PHE A 12 -24.27 -10.53 14.92
C PHE A 12 -24.03 -12.05 14.79
N ILE A 13 -24.88 -12.74 14.04
CA ILE A 13 -24.53 -13.98 13.34
C ILE A 13 -24.31 -13.59 11.87
N ILE A 14 -23.06 -13.71 11.38
CA ILE A 14 -22.74 -13.47 9.97
C ILE A 14 -22.92 -14.79 9.22
N GLU A 15 -24.08 -14.98 8.60
CA GLU A 15 -24.25 -16.01 7.57
C GLU A 15 -23.88 -15.45 6.20
N PHE A 16 -22.89 -16.08 5.55
CA PHE A 16 -22.51 -15.79 4.18
C PHE A 16 -23.49 -16.49 3.22
N GLN A 17 -24.34 -15.74 2.53
CA GLN A 17 -25.13 -16.26 1.41
C GLN A 17 -24.33 -16.08 0.10
N GLU A 18 -24.11 -17.18 -0.63
CA GLU A 18 -23.52 -17.16 -1.97
C GLU A 18 -24.42 -16.38 -2.93
N ASN A 19 -24.01 -15.18 -3.33
CA ASN A 19 -24.79 -14.38 -4.27
C ASN A 19 -24.55 -14.83 -5.72
N LYS A 20 -25.61 -15.37 -6.32
CA LYS A 20 -25.76 -15.57 -7.77
C LYS A 20 -25.65 -14.22 -8.50
N GLY A 21 -24.59 -14.05 -9.29
CA GLY A 21 -24.50 -13.14 -10.43
C GLY A 21 -24.78 -11.65 -10.16
N ILE A 22 -23.75 -10.90 -9.73
CA ILE A 22 -23.81 -9.43 -9.61
C ILE A 22 -23.39 -8.79 -10.95
N LYS A 23 -24.28 -8.03 -11.59
CA LYS A 23 -23.90 -7.04 -12.62
C LYS A 23 -23.35 -5.80 -11.92
N PHE A 24 -22.13 -5.42 -12.26
CA PHE A 24 -21.52 -4.18 -11.77
C PHE A 24 -21.96 -3.02 -12.67
N GLU A 25 -23.01 -2.30 -12.30
CA GLU A 25 -23.14 -0.91 -12.73
C GLU A 25 -22.11 -0.09 -11.95
N THR A 26 -21.24 0.61 -12.66
CA THR A 26 -20.17 1.45 -12.06
C THR A 26 -20.78 2.32 -10.97
N PRO A 27 -20.38 2.16 -9.69
CA PRO A 27 -20.90 3.00 -8.63
C PRO A 27 -20.44 4.42 -8.92
N LEU A 28 -21.40 5.32 -9.10
CA LEU A 28 -21.18 6.75 -9.04
C LEU A 28 -20.46 7.02 -7.71
N PHE A 29 -19.23 7.54 -7.76
CA PHE A 29 -18.50 7.92 -6.57
C PHE A 29 -19.30 9.01 -5.85
N ILE A 30 -20.11 8.63 -4.86
CA ILE A 30 -20.63 9.57 -3.88
C ILE A 30 -19.41 9.92 -3.04
N SER A 31 -18.78 11.05 -3.33
CA SER A 31 -17.89 11.69 -2.37
C SER A 31 -18.70 11.85 -1.09
N GLU A 32 -18.31 11.16 -0.02
CA GLU A 32 -18.96 11.32 1.28
C GLU A 32 -19.05 12.82 1.58
N SER A 33 -20.25 13.31 1.90
CA SER A 33 -20.38 14.71 2.28
C SER A 33 -19.53 14.95 3.53
N LYS A 34 -19.09 16.19 3.76
CA LYS A 34 -18.35 16.54 4.99
C LYS A 34 -19.08 16.07 6.25
N GLU A 35 -20.41 16.14 6.26
CA GLU A 35 -21.25 15.65 7.36
C GLU A 35 -21.18 14.13 7.53
N GLN A 36 -21.11 13.35 6.43
CA GLN A 36 -20.95 11.89 6.51
C GLN A 36 -19.57 11.49 7.02
N MET A 37 -18.52 12.21 6.62
CA MET A 37 -17.18 12.00 7.16
C MET A 37 -17.11 12.35 8.65
N GLU A 38 -17.72 13.46 9.05
CA GLU A 38 -17.75 13.94 10.44
C GLU A 38 -18.54 12.99 11.38
N TYR A 39 -19.57 12.33 10.86
CA TYR A 39 -20.31 11.29 11.60
C TYR A 39 -19.58 9.93 11.63
N SER A 40 -18.91 9.57 10.54
CA SER A 40 -18.20 8.29 10.42
C SER A 40 -16.89 8.27 11.21
N TYR A 41 -16.22 9.42 11.36
CA TYR A 41 -14.91 9.51 12.00
C TYR A 41 -14.93 9.11 13.49
N PRO A 42 -15.88 9.56 14.34
CA PRO A 42 -16.01 9.08 15.72
C PRO A 42 -16.35 7.60 15.80
N PHE A 43 -17.22 7.09 14.93
CA PHE A 43 -17.58 5.66 14.91
C PHE A 43 -16.36 4.78 14.57
N VAL A 44 -15.61 5.14 13.52
CA VAL A 44 -14.41 4.41 13.12
C VAL A 44 -13.36 4.46 14.24
N ASN A 45 -13.07 5.64 14.78
CA ASN A 45 -11.98 5.79 15.74
C ASN A 45 -12.31 5.30 17.16
N ASN A 46 -13.54 5.48 17.63
CA ASN A 46 -13.90 5.15 19.01
C ASN A 46 -14.51 3.76 19.15
N ILE A 47 -15.06 3.17 18.07
CA ILE A 47 -15.72 1.86 18.13
C ILE A 47 -14.98 0.83 17.29
N LEU A 48 -14.77 1.09 16.00
CA LEU A 48 -14.23 0.08 15.09
C LEU A 48 -12.74 -0.18 15.33
N ALA A 49 -11.92 0.87 15.37
CA ALA A 49 -10.47 0.76 15.53
C ALA A 49 -10.06 0.06 16.85
N PRO A 50 -10.63 0.38 18.03
CA PRO A 50 -10.28 -0.31 19.26
C PRO A 50 -10.69 -1.79 19.25
N LYS A 51 -11.85 -2.11 18.65
CA LYS A 51 -12.30 -3.49 18.48
C LYS A 51 -11.37 -4.28 17.56
N ILE A 52 -10.93 -3.70 16.44
CA ILE A 52 -9.95 -4.32 15.53
C ILE A 52 -8.63 -4.57 16.28
N VAL A 53 -8.07 -3.56 16.94
CA VAL A 53 -6.81 -3.71 17.70
C VAL A 53 -6.90 -4.84 18.73
N LYS A 54 -8.02 -4.93 19.46
CA LYS A 54 -8.28 -5.98 20.44
C LYS A 54 -8.49 -7.36 19.80
N LEU A 55 -9.27 -7.44 18.71
CA LEU A 55 -9.56 -8.67 17.98
C LEU A 55 -8.30 -9.30 17.38
N PHE A 56 -7.39 -8.48 16.86
CA PHE A 56 -6.18 -8.97 16.21
C PHE A 56 -4.99 -9.13 17.17
N ASN A 57 -5.16 -8.81 18.47
CA ASN A 57 -4.13 -8.90 19.52
C ASN A 57 -2.73 -8.49 18.99
N LEU A 58 -2.69 -7.37 18.25
CA LEU A 58 -1.56 -7.00 17.41
C LEU A 58 -0.36 -6.66 18.28
N SER A 59 0.51 -7.65 18.54
CA SER A 59 1.94 -7.37 18.64
C SER A 59 2.34 -6.64 17.36
N ILE A 60 3.12 -5.56 17.43
CA ILE A 60 3.53 -4.80 16.24
C ILE A 60 4.28 -5.75 15.31
N ALA A 61 3.58 -6.26 14.31
CA ALA A 61 4.15 -7.16 13.32
C ALA A 61 5.15 -6.35 12.48
N LEU A 62 6.24 -7.01 12.06
CA LEU A 62 7.12 -6.44 11.05
C LEU A 62 6.29 -6.09 9.81
N PHE A 63 6.67 -5.02 9.12
CA PHE A 63 6.09 -4.70 7.82
C PHE A 63 6.19 -5.90 6.88
N THR A 64 5.22 -6.06 6.00
CA THR A 64 5.17 -7.15 5.00
C THR A 64 5.54 -6.67 3.60
N THR A 65 5.76 -5.37 3.42
CA THR A 65 6.13 -4.76 2.14
C THR A 65 7.03 -3.57 2.39
N ILE A 66 8.05 -3.42 1.57
CA ILE A 66 8.84 -2.19 1.43
C ILE A 66 8.80 -1.72 -0.01
N SER A 67 8.94 -0.41 -0.19
CA SER A 67 9.04 0.22 -1.51
C SER A 67 10.28 1.09 -1.56
N ILE A 68 11.11 0.90 -2.58
CA ILE A 68 12.41 1.56 -2.75
C ILE A 68 12.38 2.38 -4.03
N GLU A 69 12.62 3.68 -3.91
CA GLU A 69 12.85 4.56 -5.07
C GLU A 69 14.32 4.39 -5.52
N THR A 70 14.55 3.59 -6.56
CA THR A 70 15.93 3.24 -7.00
C THR A 70 16.64 4.38 -7.71
N GLN A 71 15.87 5.33 -8.24
CA GLN A 71 16.34 6.57 -8.84
C GLN A 71 15.19 7.59 -8.85
N THR A 72 15.49 8.88 -8.90
CA THR A 72 14.45 9.90 -9.09
C THR A 72 14.02 9.98 -10.56
N GLY A 73 12.79 10.42 -10.78
CA GLY A 73 12.27 10.75 -12.10
C GLY A 73 11.51 9.62 -12.81
N CYS A 74 10.68 10.03 -13.75
CA CYS A 74 9.80 9.18 -14.55
C CYS A 74 9.80 9.70 -16.00
N ASN A 75 9.54 8.85 -17.00
CA ASN A 75 9.43 9.25 -18.41
C ASN A 75 7.97 9.43 -18.90
N LEU A 76 6.99 9.25 -18.01
CA LEU A 76 5.56 9.38 -18.29
C LEU A 76 5.05 10.81 -18.06
N THR A 77 3.88 11.13 -18.60
CA THR A 77 3.22 12.45 -18.54
C THR A 77 1.88 12.42 -17.80
N CYS A 78 1.76 11.54 -16.79
CA CYS A 78 0.51 11.37 -16.05
C CYS A 78 0.05 12.69 -15.43
N SER A 79 -1.19 13.13 -15.74
CA SER A 79 -1.72 14.44 -15.33
C SER A 79 -1.89 14.61 -13.83
N PHE A 80 -2.07 13.51 -13.09
CA PHE A 80 -2.22 13.48 -11.64
C PHE A 80 -0.89 13.30 -10.89
N CYS A 81 0.18 12.94 -11.59
CA CYS A 81 1.42 12.51 -10.95
C CYS A 81 2.35 13.71 -10.72
N PRO A 82 2.77 14.00 -9.48
CA PRO A 82 3.66 15.13 -9.20
C PRO A 82 5.09 14.93 -9.74
N VAL A 83 5.44 13.71 -10.15
CA VAL A 83 6.77 13.34 -10.64
C VAL A 83 6.79 12.97 -12.12
N ASN A 84 5.78 13.42 -12.86
CA ASN A 84 5.77 13.27 -14.31
C ASN A 84 6.88 14.12 -14.96
N LYS A 85 7.36 13.69 -16.14
CA LYS A 85 8.53 14.29 -16.79
C LYS A 85 8.40 15.77 -17.17
N LEU A 86 7.18 16.31 -17.19
CA LEU A 86 6.91 17.70 -17.59
C LEU A 86 7.01 18.68 -16.42
N VAL A 87 6.88 18.19 -15.17
CA VAL A 87 6.78 19.06 -13.98
C VAL A 87 7.73 18.69 -12.84
N ASP A 88 8.36 17.51 -12.89
CA ASP A 88 9.32 17.10 -11.86
C ASP A 88 10.55 18.03 -11.85
N LYS A 89 10.78 18.70 -10.73
CA LYS A 89 11.90 19.64 -10.52
C LYS A 89 13.08 18.99 -9.83
N ARG A 90 12.96 17.72 -9.42
CA ARG A 90 14.02 17.00 -8.70
C ARG A 90 15.19 16.75 -9.64
N ILE A 91 16.39 16.83 -9.09
CA ILE A 91 17.60 16.44 -9.82
C ILE A 91 17.56 14.92 -10.00
N PHE A 92 17.94 14.46 -11.20
CA PHE A 92 18.10 13.03 -11.46
C PHE A 92 19.24 12.49 -10.57
N THR A 93 18.88 11.57 -9.69
CA THR A 93 19.78 10.93 -8.74
C THR A 93 19.45 9.46 -8.69
N GLN A 94 20.47 8.62 -8.65
CA GLN A 94 20.32 7.19 -8.45
C GLN A 94 20.62 6.84 -7.00
N LEU A 95 19.87 5.88 -6.45
CA LEU A 95 20.21 5.30 -5.17
C LEU A 95 21.53 4.53 -5.32
N GLU A 96 22.49 4.84 -4.47
CA GLU A 96 23.79 4.18 -4.45
C GLU A 96 23.64 2.69 -4.20
N PHE A 97 24.41 1.87 -4.92
CA PHE A 97 24.25 0.42 -4.86
C PHE A 97 24.59 -0.14 -3.46
N GLN A 98 25.55 0.48 -2.76
CA GLN A 98 25.91 0.10 -1.39
C GLN A 98 24.75 0.31 -0.40
N VAL A 99 23.86 1.26 -0.67
CA VAL A 99 22.65 1.46 0.15
C VAL A 99 21.67 0.30 -0.07
N LEU A 100 21.51 -0.16 -1.31
CA LEU A 100 20.70 -1.33 -1.64
C LEU A 100 21.25 -2.60 -0.96
N GLU A 101 22.57 -2.78 -0.96
CA GLU A 101 23.24 -3.89 -0.28
C GLU A 101 22.98 -3.85 1.23
N LYS A 102 23.11 -2.67 1.85
CA LYS A 102 22.81 -2.47 3.27
C LYS A 102 21.35 -2.79 3.59
N ILE A 103 20.39 -2.32 2.78
CA ILE A 103 18.97 -2.65 2.96
C ILE A 103 18.77 -4.17 2.87
N ALA A 104 19.36 -4.84 1.88
CA ALA A 104 19.22 -6.29 1.73
C ALA A 104 19.77 -7.07 2.93
N ILE A 105 20.89 -6.62 3.51
CA ILE A 105 21.47 -7.20 4.73
C ILE A 105 20.52 -7.00 5.93
N GLU A 106 20.02 -5.77 6.14
CA GLU A 106 19.10 -5.46 7.24
C GLU A 106 17.80 -6.27 7.17
N LEU A 107 17.25 -6.44 5.96
CA LEU A 107 16.06 -7.29 5.75
C LEU A 107 16.34 -8.76 6.05
N ASN A 108 17.51 -9.28 5.70
CA ASN A 108 17.90 -10.64 6.04
C ASN A 108 18.00 -10.82 7.57
N VAL A 109 18.63 -9.88 8.29
CA VAL A 109 18.73 -9.90 9.76
C VAL A 109 17.35 -9.92 10.42
N LEU A 110 16.36 -9.25 9.83
CA LEU A 110 14.97 -9.24 10.28
C LEU A 110 14.18 -10.50 9.91
N CYS A 111 14.79 -11.47 9.23
CA CYS A 111 14.12 -12.62 8.61
C CYS A 111 12.93 -12.19 7.73
N PHE A 112 13.05 -11.04 7.05
CA PHE A 112 11.97 -10.47 6.27
C PHE A 112 11.65 -11.37 5.07
N ASN A 113 10.39 -11.80 4.99
CA ASN A 113 9.86 -12.66 3.92
C ASN A 113 8.75 -11.97 3.11
N GLY A 114 8.65 -10.65 3.23
CA GLY A 114 7.64 -9.85 2.54
C GLY A 114 8.04 -9.45 1.12
N THR A 115 7.34 -8.44 0.60
CA THR A 115 7.52 -7.95 -0.78
C THR A 115 8.46 -6.75 -0.82
N VAL A 116 9.37 -6.74 -1.80
CA VAL A 116 10.22 -5.59 -2.13
C VAL A 116 9.77 -4.99 -3.47
N ASN A 117 9.19 -3.80 -3.41
CA ASN A 117 8.83 -3.02 -4.59
C ASN A 117 9.97 -2.06 -4.93
N LEU A 118 10.31 -1.95 -6.22
CA LEU A 118 11.38 -1.06 -6.71
C LEU A 118 10.82 0.23 -7.32
N TYR A 119 9.64 0.62 -6.85
CA TYR A 119 8.92 1.82 -7.27
C TYR A 119 8.41 2.61 -6.06
N VAL A 120 8.47 3.93 -6.15
CA VAL A 120 7.71 4.87 -5.32
C VAL A 120 7.25 6.04 -6.19
N ASN A 121 8.20 6.91 -6.55
CA ASN A 121 8.01 8.11 -7.36
C ASN A 121 9.01 8.12 -8.52
N ASN A 122 9.19 6.96 -9.14
CA ASN A 122 10.10 6.69 -10.24
C ASN A 122 9.49 5.73 -11.26
N GLU A 123 10.03 5.74 -12.48
CA GLU A 123 9.81 4.65 -13.43
C GLU A 123 10.91 3.59 -13.22
N PRO A 124 10.60 2.40 -12.67
CA PRO A 124 11.62 1.39 -12.34
C PRO A 124 12.39 0.88 -13.54
N LEU A 125 11.74 0.78 -14.71
CA LEU A 125 12.37 0.26 -15.92
C LEU A 125 13.35 1.27 -16.57
N MET A 126 13.38 2.51 -16.10
CA MET A 126 14.43 3.46 -16.47
C MET A 126 15.77 3.16 -15.77
N ASP A 127 15.75 2.50 -14.60
CA ASP A 127 16.99 2.11 -13.93
C ASP A 127 17.60 0.90 -14.63
N LYS A 128 18.72 1.11 -15.32
CA LYS A 128 19.40 0.05 -16.08
C LYS A 128 19.99 -1.04 -15.19
N ARG A 129 20.08 -0.80 -13.89
CA ARG A 129 20.54 -1.77 -12.89
C ARG A 129 19.41 -2.65 -12.35
N ILE A 130 18.15 -2.47 -12.79
CA ILE A 130 16.98 -3.14 -12.21
C ILE A 130 17.14 -4.66 -12.09
N SER A 131 17.75 -5.32 -13.08
CA SER A 131 18.05 -6.75 -13.02
C SER A 131 18.99 -7.13 -11.87
N ASP A 132 20.03 -6.33 -11.67
CA ASP A 132 21.05 -6.55 -10.63
C ASP A 132 20.46 -6.29 -9.24
N ILE A 133 19.61 -5.27 -9.12
CA ILE A 133 18.87 -4.95 -7.90
C ILE A 133 17.92 -6.10 -7.55
N ILE A 134 17.17 -6.63 -8.52
CA ILE A 134 16.31 -7.80 -8.33
C ILE A 134 17.15 -9.01 -7.88
N PHE A 135 18.29 -9.24 -8.52
CA PHE A 135 19.18 -10.35 -8.17
C PHE A 135 19.71 -10.21 -6.73
N LEU A 136 20.13 -9.02 -6.32
CA LEU A 136 20.58 -8.71 -4.96
C LEU A 136 19.52 -9.11 -3.93
N PHE A 137 18.29 -8.61 -4.06
CA PHE A 137 17.22 -8.90 -3.10
C PHE A 137 16.80 -10.37 -3.10
N ARG A 138 16.85 -11.06 -4.25
CA ARG A 138 16.57 -12.50 -4.31
C ARG A 138 17.66 -13.35 -3.68
N LYS A 139 18.94 -13.01 -3.89
CA LYS A 139 20.08 -13.74 -3.32
C LYS A 139 20.07 -13.64 -1.80
N SER A 140 19.80 -12.46 -1.26
CA SER A 140 19.77 -12.22 0.18
C SER A 140 18.61 -12.91 0.90
N SER A 141 17.62 -13.46 0.18
CA SER A 141 16.52 -14.25 0.75
C SER A 141 16.83 -15.76 0.89
N PHE A 142 18.01 -16.24 0.49
CA PHE A 142 18.39 -17.65 0.66
C PHE A 142 19.05 -17.90 2.02
N LYS A 143 18.20 -18.26 2.98
CA LYS A 143 18.44 -18.93 4.28
C LYS A 143 19.36 -18.24 5.29
#